data_AF-A0A0X3VBM9-F1
#
_entry.id   AF-A0A0X3VBM9-F1
#
_cell.length_a   1.000
_cell.length_b   1.000
_cell.length_c   1.000
_cell.angle_alpha   90.00
_cell.angle_beta   90.00
_cell.angle_gamma   90.00
#
_symmetry.space_group_name_H-M   'P 1'
#
loop_
_entity.id
_entity.type
_entity.pdbx_description
1 polymer ?
#
loop_
_entity_poly.entity_id
_entity_poly.type
_entity_poly.pdbx_seq_one_letter_code
_entity_poly.pdbx_strand_id
1 'polypeptide(L)'
;MLVTVLGAGAIAAVAFGLWSRRHPIPATPAGPATGPGPLSTVLLPTPPTPPLPARTPLSSAPLIPPAAVPPAADLAATEPPAARATPAESPVESPAPGFPAPADLPRAERHPRTIPPVPRAGSTEGLLIIQLLRGELTRPQYHKAMATLAAREEARHPMPLPE
;
A
#
# COMPACT_ATOMS: atom_id res chain seq x y z
N MET A 1 -34.28 -13.54 -1.88
CA MET A 1 -34.07 -12.35 -2.74
C MET A 1 -34.05 -11.06 -1.93
N LEU A 2 -35.10 -10.71 -1.18
CA LEU A 2 -35.13 -9.45 -0.41
C LEU A 2 -34.06 -9.38 0.70
N VAL A 3 -33.88 -10.46 1.46
CA VAL A 3 -32.93 -10.53 2.59
C VAL A 3 -31.47 -10.40 2.12
N THR A 4 -31.14 -10.98 0.96
CA THR A 4 -29.81 -10.88 0.35
C THR A 4 -29.48 -9.45 -0.11
N VAL A 5 -30.46 -8.73 -0.66
CA VAL A 5 -30.28 -7.33 -1.07
C VAL A 5 -30.09 -6.43 0.15
N LEU A 6 -30.89 -6.65 1.20
CA LEU A 6 -30.79 -5.89 2.45
C LEU A 6 -29.44 -6.13 3.16
N GLY A 7 -28.96 -7.37 3.16
CA GLY A 7 -27.65 -7.73 3.71
C GLY A 7 -26.49 -7.08 2.95
N ALA A 8 -26.51 -7.09 1.62
CA ALA A 8 -25.49 -6.45 0.80
C ALA A 8 -25.44 -4.92 1.02
N GLY A 9 -26.61 -4.27 1.14
CA GLY A 9 -26.72 -2.84 1.41
C GLY A 9 -26.14 -2.45 2.77
N ALA A 10 -26.43 -3.22 3.82
CA ALA A 10 -25.90 -2.97 5.16
C ALA A 10 -24.37 -3.09 5.22
N ILE A 11 -23.80 -4.10 4.55
CA ILE A 11 -22.34 -4.29 4.47
C ILE A 11 -21.68 -3.12 3.73
N ALA A 12 -22.26 -2.68 2.61
CA ALA A 12 -21.75 -1.54 1.85
C ALA A 12 -21.78 -0.24 2.68
N ALA A 13 -22.86 0.02 3.42
CA ALA A 13 -22.98 1.20 4.28
C ALA A 13 -21.92 1.23 5.40
N VAL A 14 -21.68 0.09 6.06
CA VAL A 14 -20.66 -0.03 7.11
C VAL A 14 -19.25 0.13 6.54
N ALA A 15 -18.96 -0.49 5.40
CA ALA A 15 -17.68 -0.35 4.72
C ALA A 15 -17.43 1.12 4.32
N PHE A 16 -18.45 1.80 3.80
CA PHE A 16 -18.37 3.21 3.41
C PHE A 16 -18.14 4.13 4.63
N GLY A 17 -18.80 3.86 5.75
CA GLY A 17 -18.58 4.60 7.00
C GLY A 17 -17.17 4.42 7.56
N LEU A 18 -16.65 3.20 7.53
CA LEU A 18 -15.28 2.90 7.97
C LEU A 18 -14.23 3.54 7.05
N TRP A 19 -14.48 3.49 5.74
CA TRP A 19 -13.62 4.11 4.73
C TRP A 19 -13.59 5.63 4.89
N SER A 20 -14.75 6.27 5.06
CA SER A 20 -14.87 7.72 5.28
C SER A 20 -14.16 8.20 6.55
N ARG A 21 -14.13 7.36 7.61
CA ARG A 21 -13.37 7.68 8.83
C ARG A 21 -11.86 7.61 8.64
N ARG A 22 -11.37 6.72 7.77
CA ARG A 22 -9.93 6.56 7.47
C ARG A 22 -9.41 7.59 6.46
N HIS A 23 -10.30 8.09 5.62
CA HIS A 23 -10.01 9.13 4.65
C HIS A 23 -10.87 10.35 4.96
N PRO A 24 -10.52 11.14 5.99
CA PRO A 24 -11.13 12.43 6.17
C PRO A 24 -10.92 13.21 4.87
N ILE A 25 -12.01 13.46 4.15
CA ILE A 25 -11.99 14.35 3.00
C ILE A 25 -11.40 15.65 3.55
N PRO A 26 -10.28 16.16 2.99
CA PRO A 26 -9.71 17.40 3.45
C PRO A 26 -10.83 18.42 3.40
N ALA A 27 -11.19 18.98 4.57
CA ALA A 27 -12.22 19.98 4.66
C ALA A 27 -11.84 21.08 3.67
N THR A 28 -12.56 21.15 2.55
CA THR A 28 -12.39 22.21 1.57
C THR A 28 -12.53 23.49 2.39
N PRO A 29 -11.50 24.36 2.43
CA PRO A 29 -11.60 25.58 3.21
C PRO A 29 -12.85 26.30 2.71
N ALA A 30 -13.82 26.43 3.62
CA ALA A 30 -15.05 27.16 3.37
C ALA A 30 -14.65 28.62 3.16
N GLY A 31 -14.27 28.95 1.93
CA GLY A 31 -14.17 30.32 1.48
C GLY A 31 -15.55 30.96 1.60
N PRO A 32 -15.60 32.26 1.90
CA PRO A 32 -16.86 32.97 2.07
C PRO A 32 -17.68 32.83 0.79
N ALA A 33 -18.89 32.30 0.94
CA ALA A 33 -19.88 32.14 -0.10
C ALA A 33 -20.18 33.51 -0.74
N THR A 34 -19.57 33.78 -1.88
CA THR A 34 -19.89 34.94 -2.71
C THR A 34 -20.50 34.45 -4.01
N GLY A 35 -21.83 34.37 -4.02
CA GLY A 35 -22.72 34.60 -5.18
C GLY A 35 -22.61 33.75 -6.46
N PRO A 36 -23.73 33.51 -7.17
CA PRO A 36 -23.70 32.92 -8.50
C PRO A 36 -23.33 34.01 -9.52
N GLY A 37 -22.06 34.06 -9.90
CA GLY A 37 -21.56 34.84 -11.03
C GLY A 37 -21.36 33.97 -12.27
N PRO A 38 -21.53 34.52 -13.49
CA PRO A 38 -21.49 33.76 -14.73
C PRO A 38 -20.07 33.31 -15.07
N LEU A 39 -19.93 32.01 -15.36
CA LEU A 39 -18.92 31.38 -16.21
C LEU A 39 -17.61 32.16 -16.44
N SER A 40 -16.82 32.34 -15.39
CA SER A 40 -15.40 32.65 -15.57
C SER A 40 -14.65 31.35 -15.83
N THR A 41 -14.33 31.11 -17.10
CA THR A 41 -13.29 30.20 -17.54
C THR A 41 -12.00 30.55 -16.81
N VAL A 42 -11.76 29.91 -15.67
CA VAL A 42 -10.46 29.96 -15.00
C VAL A 42 -9.54 29.10 -15.87
N LEU A 43 -8.77 29.77 -16.72
CA LEU A 43 -7.54 29.26 -17.31
C LEU A 43 -6.67 28.78 -16.16
N LEU A 44 -6.75 27.48 -15.86
CA LEU A 44 -5.84 26.82 -14.94
C LEU A 44 -4.42 27.04 -15.49
N PRO A 45 -3.48 27.57 -14.70
CA PRO A 45 -2.10 27.67 -15.11
C PRO A 45 -1.57 26.28 -15.38
N THR A 46 -1.20 26.02 -16.64
CA THR A 46 -0.51 24.80 -17.04
C THR A 46 0.76 24.68 -16.19
N PRO A 47 0.92 23.65 -15.35
CA PRO A 47 2.14 23.49 -14.59
C PRO A 47 3.32 23.37 -15.57
N PRO A 48 4.48 23.97 -15.27
CA PRO A 48 5.65 23.83 -16.11
C PRO A 48 6.00 22.35 -16.21
N THR A 49 5.99 21.83 -17.44
CA THR A 49 6.42 20.47 -17.75
C THR A 49 7.83 20.28 -17.18
N PRO A 50 8.06 19.38 -16.22
CA PRO A 50 9.39 19.13 -15.72
C PRO A 50 10.27 18.67 -16.89
N PRO A 51 11.51 19.18 -17.02
CA PRO A 51 12.41 18.70 -18.06
C PRO A 51 12.57 17.19 -17.90
N LEU A 52 12.31 16.45 -18.99
CA LEU A 52 12.58 15.02 -19.02
C LEU A 52 14.03 14.81 -18.59
N PRO A 53 14.30 13.92 -17.61
CA PRO A 53 15.67 13.58 -17.28
C PRO A 53 16.34 13.09 -18.56
N ALA A 54 17.44 13.74 -18.93
CA ALA A 54 18.26 13.33 -20.05
C ALA A 54 18.51 11.82 -19.92
N ARG A 55 18.00 11.06 -20.88
CA ARG A 55 18.25 9.62 -20.97
C ARG A 55 19.76 9.48 -21.01
N THR A 56 20.33 9.07 -19.88
CA THR A 56 21.72 8.62 -19.84
C THR A 56 21.80 7.50 -20.87
N PRO A 57 22.68 7.59 -21.88
CA PRO A 57 22.88 6.47 -22.78
C PRO A 57 23.22 5.28 -21.90
N LEU A 58 22.45 4.20 -22.06
CA LEU A 58 22.75 2.92 -21.45
C LEU A 58 24.19 2.60 -21.84
N SER A 59 25.09 2.74 -20.88
CA SER A 59 26.46 2.29 -20.99
C SER A 59 26.40 0.84 -21.44
N SER A 60 26.86 0.59 -22.66
CA SER A 60 26.99 -0.75 -23.23
C SER A 60 27.77 -1.60 -22.24
N ALA A 61 27.05 -2.37 -21.43
CA ALA A 61 27.67 -3.32 -20.53
C ALA A 61 28.50 -4.28 -21.41
N PRO A 62 29.78 -4.48 -21.10
CA PRO A 62 30.58 -5.44 -21.83
C PRO A 62 29.90 -6.81 -21.71
N LEU A 63 29.82 -7.51 -22.83
CA LEU A 63 29.39 -8.89 -22.94
C LEU A 63 30.27 -9.73 -21.99
N ILE A 64 29.81 -9.95 -20.76
CA ILE A 64 30.47 -10.84 -19.81
C ILE A 64 30.36 -12.24 -20.43
N PRO A 65 31.47 -12.90 -20.82
CA PRO A 65 31.42 -14.27 -21.27
C PRO A 65 30.86 -15.13 -20.13
N PRO A 66 30.10 -16.21 -20.43
CA PRO A 66 29.58 -17.09 -19.39
C PRO A 66 30.74 -17.61 -18.56
N ALA A 67 30.86 -17.09 -17.35
CA ALA A 67 31.84 -17.55 -16.39
C ALA A 67 31.59 -19.04 -16.18
N ALA A 68 32.63 -19.83 -16.45
CA ALA A 68 32.67 -21.25 -16.15
C ALA A 68 32.15 -21.46 -14.73
N VAL A 69 31.12 -22.29 -14.60
CA VAL A 69 30.58 -22.74 -13.33
C VAL A 69 31.74 -23.36 -12.54
N PRO A 70 32.19 -22.76 -11.42
CA PRO A 70 33.20 -23.41 -10.60
C PRO A 70 32.58 -24.68 -9.98
N PRO A 71 33.32 -25.79 -9.92
CA PRO A 71 32.85 -27.00 -9.26
C PRO A 71 32.57 -26.68 -7.78
N ALA A 72 31.48 -27.27 -7.28
CA ALA A 72 31.02 -27.18 -5.91
C ALA A 72 32.19 -27.28 -4.91
N ALA A 73 32.58 -26.14 -4.35
CA ALA A 73 33.48 -26.09 -3.23
C ALA A 73 32.66 -26.38 -1.97
N ASP A 74 33.08 -27.48 -1.37
CA ASP A 74 32.61 -28.12 -0.16
C ASP A 74 32.52 -27.18 1.04
N LEU A 75 31.69 -27.60 1.99
CA LEU A 75 31.45 -26.97 3.27
C LEU A 75 32.74 -26.53 3.98
N ALA A 76 32.83 -25.24 4.30
CA ALA A 76 33.64 -24.78 5.43
C ALA A 76 32.92 -23.64 6.15
N ALA A 77 32.54 -23.93 7.39
CA ALA A 77 31.85 -23.07 8.33
C ALA A 77 32.48 -21.67 8.40
N THR A 78 31.67 -20.64 8.13
CA THR A 78 31.91 -19.30 8.66
C THR A 78 30.91 -19.07 9.76
N GLU A 79 31.36 -19.31 10.98
CA GLU A 79 30.68 -18.96 12.23
C GLU A 79 30.46 -17.43 12.27
N PRO A 80 29.24 -16.93 12.51
CA PRO A 80 29.02 -15.50 12.73
C PRO A 80 29.61 -15.08 14.10
N PRO A 81 30.34 -13.95 14.19
CA PRO A 81 30.89 -13.49 15.45
C PRO A 81 29.76 -13.13 16.43
N ALA A 82 29.79 -13.83 17.57
CA ALA A 82 28.99 -13.58 18.74
C ALA A 82 29.21 -12.15 19.29
N ALA A 83 28.39 -11.20 18.86
CA ALA A 83 28.23 -9.94 19.56
C ALA A 83 27.31 -10.16 20.77
N ARG A 84 27.92 -10.59 21.88
CA ARG A 84 27.39 -10.39 23.24
C ARG A 84 27.27 -8.89 23.47
N ALA A 85 26.04 -8.36 23.39
CA ALA A 85 25.68 -7.13 24.07
C ALA A 85 24.72 -7.51 25.21
N THR A 86 25.23 -7.34 26.41
CA THR A 86 24.59 -7.54 27.71
C THR A 86 23.28 -6.75 27.84
N PRO A 87 22.27 -7.29 28.55
CA PRO A 87 21.06 -6.57 28.89
C PRO A 87 21.40 -5.51 29.94
N ALA A 88 21.20 -4.23 29.60
CA ALA A 88 21.14 -3.18 30.61
C ALA A 88 19.81 -3.32 31.35
N GLU A 89 19.90 -3.82 32.58
CA GLU A 89 18.84 -3.79 33.59
C GLU A 89 18.29 -2.37 33.69
N SER A 90 17.02 -2.20 33.33
CA SER A 90 16.28 -0.99 33.67
C SER A 90 15.74 -1.11 35.10
N PRO A 91 15.89 -0.08 35.95
CA PRO A 91 15.50 -0.11 37.35
C PRO A 91 14.03 -0.46 37.56
N VAL A 92 13.79 -1.26 38.59
CA VAL A 92 12.48 -1.50 39.21
C VAL A 92 11.92 -0.15 39.67
N GLU A 93 11.02 0.44 38.87
CA GLU A 93 10.28 1.63 39.25
C GLU A 93 9.14 1.23 40.20
N SER A 94 9.20 1.85 41.37
CA SER A 94 8.31 1.78 42.52
C SER A 94 6.81 1.60 42.19
N PRO A 95 6.08 0.70 42.89
CA PRO A 95 4.63 0.59 42.73
C PRO A 95 3.93 1.82 43.30
N ALA A 96 3.37 2.64 42.41
CA ALA A 96 2.45 3.72 42.78
C ALA A 96 1.20 3.15 43.50
N PRO A 97 0.65 3.87 44.48
CA PRO A 97 -0.44 3.37 45.31
C PRO A 97 -1.77 3.31 44.56
N GLY A 98 -2.42 2.15 44.61
CA GLY A 98 -3.88 2.03 44.66
C GLY A 98 -4.66 2.40 43.41
N PHE A 99 -4.45 1.71 42.29
CA PHE A 99 -5.54 1.55 41.34
C PHE A 99 -6.53 0.51 41.91
N PRO A 100 -7.83 0.83 42.07
CA PRO A 100 -8.81 -0.16 42.44
C PRO A 100 -8.79 -1.27 41.40
N ALA A 101 -8.76 -2.52 41.87
CA ALA A 101 -8.79 -3.71 41.03
C ALA A 101 -9.87 -3.54 39.96
N PRO A 102 -9.56 -3.76 38.67
CA PRO A 102 -10.55 -3.69 37.62
C PRO A 102 -11.63 -4.72 37.97
N ALA A 103 -12.81 -4.23 38.34
CA ALA A 103 -13.99 -5.06 38.51
C ALA A 103 -14.07 -5.98 37.30
N ASP A 104 -14.29 -7.28 37.54
CA ASP A 104 -14.44 -8.34 36.55
C ASP A 104 -15.45 -7.92 35.46
N LEU A 105 -14.96 -7.19 34.45
CA LEU A 105 -15.73 -6.94 33.26
C LEU A 105 -15.94 -8.31 32.63
N PRO A 106 -17.19 -8.70 32.33
CA PRO A 106 -17.47 -9.98 31.70
C PRO A 106 -16.55 -10.05 30.49
N ARG A 107 -15.68 -11.07 30.52
CA ARG A 107 -14.69 -11.37 29.50
C ARG A 107 -15.43 -11.48 28.19
N ALA A 108 -15.58 -10.35 27.49
CA ALA A 108 -16.34 -10.26 26.27
C ALA A 108 -15.74 -11.32 25.38
N GLU A 109 -16.50 -12.39 25.15
CA GLU A 109 -16.09 -13.52 24.36
C GLU A 109 -15.60 -12.94 23.06
N ARG A 110 -14.27 -12.94 22.88
CA ARG A 110 -13.64 -12.53 21.65
C ARG A 110 -14.02 -13.61 20.66
N HIS A 111 -15.21 -13.46 20.09
CA HIS A 111 -15.69 -14.29 19.01
C HIS A 111 -14.55 -14.34 18.02
N PRO A 112 -14.05 -15.55 17.68
CA PRO A 112 -12.97 -15.69 16.73
C PRO A 112 -13.38 -14.91 15.50
N ARG A 113 -12.69 -13.81 15.21
CA ARG A 113 -13.00 -12.97 14.05
C ARG A 113 -12.86 -13.88 12.85
N THR A 114 -13.99 -14.29 12.28
CA THR A 114 -14.05 -15.05 11.05
C THR A 114 -13.41 -14.15 10.00
N ILE A 115 -12.17 -14.45 9.63
CA ILE A 115 -11.48 -13.73 8.58
C ILE A 115 -12.19 -14.15 7.29
N PRO A 116 -12.88 -13.24 6.59
CA PRO A 116 -13.54 -13.60 5.34
C PRO A 116 -12.49 -14.15 4.37
N PRO A 117 -12.83 -15.16 3.55
CA PRO A 117 -11.90 -15.74 2.60
C PRO A 117 -11.40 -14.65 1.66
N VAL A 118 -10.07 -14.49 1.60
CA VAL A 118 -9.44 -13.52 0.71
C VAL A 118 -9.71 -13.97 -0.73
N PRO A 119 -10.25 -13.08 -1.61
CA PRO A 119 -10.46 -13.40 -3.01
C PRO A 119 -9.13 -13.86 -3.63
N ARG A 120 -9.10 -15.03 -4.28
CA ARG A 120 -7.95 -15.41 -5.09
C ARG A 120 -7.99 -14.57 -6.35
N ALA A 121 -7.03 -13.67 -6.53
CA ALA A 121 -6.94 -12.88 -7.75
C ALA A 121 -6.58 -13.79 -8.93
N GLY A 122 -7.45 -13.82 -9.94
CA GLY A 122 -7.21 -14.51 -11.21
C GLY A 122 -6.31 -13.71 -12.17
N SER A 123 -5.92 -12.49 -11.81
CA SER A 123 -5.08 -11.61 -12.61
C SER A 123 -3.99 -10.94 -11.77
N THR A 124 -2.89 -10.54 -12.42
CA THR A 124 -1.80 -9.80 -11.76
C THR A 124 -2.28 -8.47 -11.21
N GLU A 125 -3.17 -7.76 -11.91
CA GLU A 125 -3.80 -6.53 -11.42
C GLU A 125 -4.59 -6.78 -10.13
N GLY A 126 -5.38 -7.86 -10.09
CA GLY A 126 -6.12 -8.25 -8.88
C GLY A 126 -5.21 -8.51 -7.68
N LEU A 127 -4.03 -9.10 -7.90
CA LEU A 127 -3.04 -9.31 -6.82
C LEU A 127 -2.52 -7.98 -6.27
N LEU A 128 -2.23 -7.01 -7.14
CA LEU A 128 -1.76 -5.68 -6.73
C LEU A 128 -2.83 -4.94 -5.91
N ILE A 129 -4.11 -5.05 -6.29
CA ILE A 129 -5.22 -4.48 -5.53
C ILE A 129 -5.35 -5.13 -4.16
N ILE A 130 -5.25 -6.46 -4.06
CA ILE A 130 -5.30 -7.17 -2.77
C ILE A 130 -4.16 -6.72 -1.85
N GLN A 131 -2.94 -6.58 -2.37
CA GLN A 131 -1.79 -6.12 -1.57
C GLN A 131 -1.96 -4.67 -1.10
N LEU A 132 -2.51 -3.79 -1.95
CA LEU A 132 -2.84 -2.41 -1.58
C LEU A 132 -3.89 -2.37 -0.46
N LEU A 133 -4.95 -3.17 -0.56
CA LEU A 133 -6.01 -3.26 0.46
C LEU A 133 -5.51 -3.84 1.79
N ARG A 134 -4.53 -4.75 1.72
CA ARG A 134 -3.85 -5.32 2.90
C ARG A 134 -2.83 -4.36 3.52
N GLY A 135 -2.51 -3.25 2.86
CA GLY A 135 -1.47 -2.31 3.28
C GLY A 135 -0.05 -2.85 3.09
N GLU A 136 0.11 -3.95 2.38
CA GLU A 136 1.42 -4.54 2.01
C GLU A 136 2.07 -3.74 0.87
N LEU A 137 1.25 -3.05 0.07
CA LEU A 137 1.67 -2.18 -1.00
C LEU A 137 1.25 -0.74 -0.70
N THR A 138 2.15 0.21 -0.87
CA THR A 138 1.82 1.63 -0.78
C THR A 138 1.18 2.12 -2.09
N ARG A 139 0.39 3.20 -2.01
CA ARG A 139 -0.20 3.85 -3.19
C ARG A 139 0.82 4.19 -4.30
N PRO A 140 1.98 4.82 -4.03
CA PRO A 140 2.96 5.09 -5.09
C PRO A 140 3.55 3.82 -5.71
N GLN A 141 3.75 2.76 -4.92
CA GLN A 141 4.21 1.46 -5.45
C GLN A 141 3.17 0.83 -6.38
N TYR A 142 1.88 0.91 -6.02
CA TYR A 142 0.78 0.47 -6.89
C TYR A 142 0.80 1.18 -8.25
N HIS A 143 0.88 2.51 -8.24
CA HIS A 143 0.92 3.29 -9.49
C HIS A 143 2.13 2.93 -10.36
N LYS A 144 3.31 2.75 -9.76
CA LYS A 144 4.52 2.31 -10.49
C LYS A 144 4.35 0.91 -11.09
N ALA A 145 3.76 -0.01 -10.36
CA ALA A 145 3.48 -1.37 -10.85
C ALA A 145 2.49 -1.34 -12.02
N MET A 146 1.39 -0.58 -11.90
CA MET A 146 0.41 -0.42 -12.98
C MET A 146 1.00 0.23 -14.23
N ALA A 147 1.83 1.26 -14.09
CA ALA A 147 2.53 1.88 -15.23
C ALA A 147 3.44 0.87 -15.96
N THR A 148 4.10 -0.02 -15.20
CA THR A 148 4.97 -1.06 -15.77
C THR A 148 4.14 -2.11 -16.52
N LEU A 149 2.99 -2.52 -15.97
CA LEU A 149 2.07 -3.44 -16.64
C LEU A 149 1.52 -2.82 -17.92
N ALA A 150 1.07 -1.57 -17.88
CA ALA A 150 0.58 -0.85 -19.04
C ALA A 150 1.63 -0.74 -20.16
N ALA A 151 2.87 -0.38 -19.83
CA ALA A 151 3.96 -0.33 -20.80
C ALA A 151 4.27 -1.69 -21.43
N ARG A 152 4.19 -2.77 -20.64
CA ARG A 152 4.36 -4.13 -21.15
C ARG A 152 3.21 -4.56 -22.04
N GLU A 153 1.99 -4.15 -21.71
CA GLU A 153 0.80 -4.44 -22.50
C GLU A 153 0.82 -3.71 -23.84
N GLU A 154 1.16 -2.42 -23.85
CA GLU A 154 1.36 -1.63 -25.07
C GLU A 154 2.41 -2.26 -25.99
N ALA A 155 3.52 -2.77 -25.43
CA ALA A 155 4.55 -3.45 -26.21
C ALA A 155 4.07 -4.77 -26.84
N ARG A 156 3.10 -5.46 -26.23
CA ARG A 156 2.51 -6.69 -26.78
C ARG A 156 1.36 -6.41 -27.74
N HIS A 157 0.63 -5.33 -27.48
CA HIS A 157 -0.60 -4.95 -28.19
C HIS A 157 -0.50 -3.47 -28.58
N PRO A 158 0.40 -3.11 -29.53
CA PRO A 158 0.56 -1.72 -29.91
C PRO A 158 -0.73 -1.20 -30.52
N MET A 159 -1.22 -0.07 -30.00
CA MET A 159 -2.41 0.56 -30.57
C MET A 159 -2.00 1.42 -31.76
N PRO A 160 -2.51 1.18 -32.98
CA PRO A 160 -2.21 2.04 -34.12
C PRO A 160 -2.81 3.42 -33.88
N LEU A 161 -1.95 4.45 -33.90
CA LEU A 161 -2.41 5.83 -33.87
C LEU A 161 -2.97 6.21 -35.25
N PRO A 162 -4.12 6.89 -35.33
CA PRO A 162 -4.60 7.47 -36.59
C PRO A 162 -3.64 8.57 -37.05
N GLU A 163 -3.32 8.59 -38.34
CA GLU A 163 -2.52 9.65 -38.98
C GLU A 163 -3.33 10.92 -39.26
#